data_AF-A0A1I2C657-F1
#
_entry.id   AF-A0A1I2C657-F1
#
_cell.length_a   1.000
_cell.length_b   1.000
_cell.length_c   1.000
_cell.angle_alpha   90.00
_cell.angle_beta   90.00
_cell.angle_gamma   90.00
#
_symmetry.space_group_name_H-M   'P 1'
#
loop_
_entity.id
_entity.type
_entity.pdbx_description
1 polymer ?
#
loop_
_entity_poly.entity_id
_entity_poly.type
_entity_poly.pdbx_seq_one_letter_code
_entity_poly.pdbx_strand_id
1 'polypeptide(L)'
;MSFFQRLFNKTTSTEYLVECPRCLGKGHVDLDDIKRLKNELKWIPGKCAYCNGVSKVKPEMITEVAANDAYLTINISKLERTLFINGNQAAIKRGEAHKEYVDLIIQNIKELYFVENLDIEEIAELYLQSIPEWDIKQKNELSSYIKKVIEHSSKSK
;
A
#
# COMPACT_ATOMS: atom_id res chain seq x y z
N MET A 1 -15.52 23.54 -50.84
CA MET A 1 -16.38 22.39 -50.51
C MET A 1 -15.49 21.21 -50.11
N SER A 2 -15.16 21.07 -48.83
CA SER A 2 -14.56 19.84 -48.29
C SER A 2 -15.02 19.70 -46.85
N PHE A 3 -16.20 19.09 -46.68
CA PHE A 3 -16.84 18.90 -45.37
C PHE A 3 -16.77 17.45 -44.89
N PHE A 4 -16.17 16.53 -45.66
CA PHE A 4 -16.16 15.10 -45.36
C PHE A 4 -14.78 14.48 -45.06
N GLN A 5 -13.71 15.28 -44.99
CA GLN A 5 -12.36 14.76 -44.66
C GLN A 5 -12.06 14.63 -43.16
N ARG A 6 -13.03 14.86 -42.27
CA ARG A 6 -12.76 14.96 -40.81
C ARG A 6 -13.41 13.88 -39.94
N LEU A 7 -14.03 12.86 -40.52
CA LEU A 7 -14.73 11.81 -39.75
C LEU A 7 -13.91 10.54 -39.46
N PHE A 8 -12.69 10.39 -39.99
CA PHE A 8 -11.87 9.18 -39.74
C PHE A 8 -10.38 9.46 -39.62
N ASN A 9 -9.99 10.30 -38.67
CA ASN A 9 -8.63 10.30 -38.12
C ASN A 9 -8.68 10.46 -36.60
N LYS A 10 -9.41 9.54 -35.95
CA LYS A 10 -9.14 9.19 -34.56
C LYS A 10 -8.20 8.00 -34.63
N THR A 11 -6.92 8.28 -34.89
CA THR A 11 -5.85 7.35 -34.53
C THR A 11 -6.11 7.01 -33.07
N THR A 12 -6.58 5.79 -32.85
CA THR A 12 -6.56 5.14 -31.55
C THR A 12 -5.14 5.30 -31.03
N SER A 13 -4.97 6.21 -30.07
CA SER A 13 -3.78 6.28 -29.26
C SER A 13 -3.66 4.91 -28.61
N THR A 14 -2.84 4.04 -29.19
CA THR A 14 -2.26 2.91 -28.47
C THR A 14 -1.59 3.55 -27.27
N GLU A 15 -2.27 3.52 -26.11
CA GLU A 15 -1.71 4.00 -24.85
C GLU A 15 -0.39 3.27 -24.69
N TYR A 16 0.72 4.01 -24.75
CA TYR A 16 2.05 3.46 -24.55
C TYR A 16 2.14 3.06 -23.08
N LEU A 17 1.87 1.78 -22.78
CA LEU A 17 1.94 1.24 -21.44
C LEU A 17 3.35 0.69 -21.17
N VAL A 18 3.88 0.99 -19.99
CA VAL A 18 5.18 0.51 -19.51
C VAL A 18 5.00 -0.54 -18.42
N GLU A 19 6.04 -1.33 -18.16
CA GLU A 19 6.02 -2.31 -17.07
C GLU A 19 5.79 -1.63 -15.73
N CYS A 20 4.96 -2.25 -14.88
CA CYS A 20 4.66 -1.72 -13.57
C CYS A 20 5.92 -1.78 -12.67
N PRO A 21 6.41 -0.64 -12.17
CA PRO A 21 7.63 -0.60 -11.37
C PRO A 21 7.48 -1.22 -9.97
N ARG A 22 6.24 -1.29 -9.45
CA ARG A 22 5.96 -1.91 -8.15
C ARG A 22 6.17 -3.43 -8.19
N CYS A 23 5.62 -4.09 -9.21
CA CYS A 23 5.64 -5.56 -9.32
C CYS A 23 6.55 -6.09 -10.43
N LEU A 24 7.35 -5.24 -11.08
CA LEU A 24 8.26 -5.60 -12.18
C LEU A 24 7.56 -6.44 -13.27
N GLY A 25 6.35 -6.04 -13.67
CA GLY A 25 5.58 -6.76 -14.68
C GLY A 25 4.90 -8.07 -14.24
N LYS A 26 4.99 -8.47 -12.96
CA LYS A 26 4.40 -9.73 -12.47
C LYS A 26 2.88 -9.68 -12.24
N GLY A 27 2.31 -8.49 -12.06
CA GLY A 27 0.91 -8.31 -11.65
C GLY A 27 0.62 -8.66 -10.18
N HIS A 28 1.60 -9.22 -9.47
CA HIS A 28 1.55 -9.48 -8.04
C HIS A 28 2.85 -9.01 -7.39
N VAL A 29 2.75 -8.59 -6.13
CA VAL A 29 3.87 -8.17 -5.28
C VAL A 29 4.24 -9.35 -4.40
N ASP A 30 5.51 -9.74 -4.39
CA ASP A 30 6.06 -10.76 -3.51
C ASP A 30 6.95 -10.17 -2.41
N LEU A 31 7.56 -11.03 -1.58
CA LEU A 31 8.43 -10.59 -0.48
C LEU A 31 9.67 -9.86 -0.99
N ASP A 32 10.21 -10.23 -2.15
CA ASP A 32 11.39 -9.59 -2.73
C ASP A 32 11.06 -8.17 -3.21
N ASP A 33 9.87 -7.98 -3.82
CA ASP A 33 9.37 -6.64 -4.16
C ASP A 33 9.16 -5.77 -2.92
N ILE A 34 8.55 -6.33 -1.87
CA ILE A 34 8.30 -5.62 -0.62
C ILE A 34 9.61 -5.14 0.01
N LYS A 35 10.61 -6.02 0.05
CA LYS A 35 11.95 -5.70 0.56
C LYS A 35 12.65 -4.65 -0.30
N ARG A 36 12.64 -4.82 -1.62
CA ARG A 36 13.22 -3.86 -2.58
C ARG A 36 12.61 -2.46 -2.42
N LEU A 37 11.30 -2.39 -2.14
CA LEU A 37 10.54 -1.14 -2.00
C LEU A 37 10.49 -0.61 -0.55
N LYS A 38 11.18 -1.28 0.40
CA LYS A 38 11.26 -0.89 1.81
C LYS A 38 9.89 -0.77 2.49
N ASN A 39 9.01 -1.75 2.26
CA ASN A 39 7.64 -1.80 2.79
C ASN A 39 7.36 -3.05 3.64
N GLU A 40 8.38 -3.67 4.22
CA GLU A 40 8.31 -4.96 4.94
C GLU A 40 7.26 -5.00 6.04
N LEU A 41 7.05 -3.89 6.75
CA LEU A 41 6.06 -3.77 7.83
C LEU A 41 4.74 -3.15 7.38
N LYS A 42 4.65 -2.69 6.13
CA LYS A 42 3.47 -1.97 5.61
C LYS A 42 2.66 -2.82 4.65
N TRP A 43 3.30 -3.76 3.96
CA TRP A 43 2.68 -4.58 2.92
C TRP A 43 2.73 -6.08 3.24
N ILE A 44 1.79 -6.79 2.61
CA ILE A 44 1.78 -8.24 2.49
C ILE A 44 1.81 -8.63 1.01
N PRO A 45 2.36 -9.81 0.66
CA PRO A 45 2.31 -10.31 -0.72
C PRO A 45 0.88 -10.44 -1.23
N GLY A 46 0.71 -10.28 -2.54
CA GLY A 46 -0.60 -10.43 -3.19
C GLY A 46 -0.74 -9.63 -4.48
N LYS A 47 -1.98 -9.42 -4.91
CA LYS A 47 -2.29 -8.65 -6.12
C LYS A 47 -1.66 -7.26 -6.05
N CYS A 48 -0.95 -6.85 -7.11
CA CYS A 48 -0.29 -5.55 -7.13
C CYS A 48 -1.32 -4.41 -7.17
N ALA A 49 -1.45 -3.69 -6.07
CA ALA A 49 -2.36 -2.54 -5.98
C ALA A 49 -1.96 -1.38 -6.89
N TYR A 50 -0.69 -1.24 -7.30
CA TYR A 50 -0.27 -0.13 -8.17
C TYR A 50 -0.73 -0.29 -9.62
N CYS A 51 -0.69 -1.50 -10.17
CA CYS A 51 -1.23 -1.77 -11.51
C CYS A 51 -2.59 -2.45 -11.48
N ASN A 52 -3.21 -2.62 -10.31
CA ASN A 52 -4.41 -3.45 -10.14
C ASN A 52 -4.26 -4.86 -10.73
N GLY A 53 -3.06 -5.41 -10.71
CA GLY A 53 -2.72 -6.72 -11.25
C GLY A 53 -2.58 -6.84 -12.76
N VAL A 54 -2.66 -5.73 -13.51
CA VAL A 54 -2.57 -5.76 -14.99
C VAL A 54 -1.14 -5.74 -15.53
N SER A 55 -0.14 -5.83 -14.64
CA SER A 55 1.32 -5.79 -14.89
C SER A 55 1.90 -4.55 -15.58
N LYS A 56 1.07 -3.69 -16.17
CA LYS A 56 1.50 -2.48 -16.87
C LYS A 56 0.80 -1.24 -16.33
N VAL A 57 1.41 -0.07 -16.54
CA VAL A 57 0.87 1.24 -16.15
C VAL A 57 1.15 2.26 -17.22
N LYS A 58 0.42 3.38 -17.17
CA LYS A 58 0.74 4.56 -17.96
C LYS A 58 2.01 5.23 -17.41
N PRO A 59 2.93 5.75 -18.25
CA PRO A 59 4.14 6.41 -17.80
C PRO A 59 3.89 7.55 -16.81
N GLU A 60 2.81 8.31 -17.01
CA GLU A 60 2.41 9.42 -16.14
C GLU A 60 2.12 8.93 -14.71
N MET A 61 1.62 7.71 -14.54
CA MET A 61 1.40 7.15 -13.20
C MET A 61 2.71 7.06 -12.40
N ILE A 62 3.85 6.82 -13.08
CA ILE A 62 5.16 6.69 -12.45
C ILE A 62 5.67 8.04 -11.94
N THR A 63 5.31 9.13 -12.61
CA THR A 63 5.68 10.49 -12.19
C THR A 63 4.79 11.00 -11.06
N GLU A 64 3.50 10.64 -11.07
CA GLU A 64 2.55 11.12 -10.07
C GLU A 64 2.59 10.33 -8.75
N VAL A 65 2.82 9.02 -8.81
CA VAL A 65 2.76 8.16 -7.63
C VAL A 65 3.96 7.25 -7.54
N ALA A 66 4.68 7.34 -6.41
CA ALA A 66 5.83 6.49 -6.15
C ALA A 66 5.45 5.00 -6.12
N ALA A 67 6.31 4.17 -6.71
CA ALA A 67 6.09 2.72 -6.75
C ALA A 67 6.00 2.10 -5.36
N ASN A 68 6.58 2.71 -4.32
CA ASN A 68 6.56 2.26 -2.93
C ASN A 68 5.44 2.91 -2.08
N ASP A 69 4.51 3.66 -2.68
CA ASP A 69 3.44 4.32 -1.93
C ASP A 69 2.46 3.31 -1.29
N ALA A 70 2.35 3.32 0.04
CA ALA A 70 1.56 2.35 0.78
C ALA A 70 0.06 2.63 0.83
N TYR A 71 -0.38 3.83 0.43
CA TYR A 71 -1.80 4.19 0.45
C TYR A 71 -2.60 3.50 -0.66
N LEU A 72 -1.96 3.22 -1.79
CA LEU A 72 -2.55 2.40 -2.84
C LEU A 72 -2.60 0.93 -2.40
N THR A 73 -3.73 0.54 -1.81
CA THR A 73 -4.08 -0.84 -1.42
C THR A 73 -5.05 -1.48 -2.43
N ILE A 74 -5.45 -2.74 -2.20
CA ILE A 74 -6.49 -3.40 -3.01
C ILE A 74 -7.92 -3.03 -2.57
N ASN A 75 -8.07 -2.44 -1.39
CA ASN A 75 -9.37 -2.14 -0.76
C ASN A 75 -9.82 -0.69 -0.96
N ILE A 76 -8.92 0.20 -1.39
CA ILE A 76 -9.24 1.58 -1.78
C ILE A 76 -10.21 1.58 -2.98
N SER A 77 -11.25 2.40 -2.90
CA SER A 77 -12.26 2.51 -3.95
C SER A 77 -11.65 3.01 -5.28
N LYS A 78 -12.27 2.65 -6.41
CA LYS A 78 -11.83 3.14 -7.73
C LYS A 78 -11.82 4.67 -7.81
N LEU A 79 -12.79 5.32 -7.16
CA LEU A 79 -12.88 6.77 -7.10
C LEU A 79 -11.70 7.36 -6.32
N GLU A 80 -11.48 6.89 -5.10
CA GLU A 80 -10.41 7.37 -4.23
C GLU A 80 -9.03 7.18 -4.88
N ARG A 81 -8.82 6.02 -5.49
CA ARG A 81 -7.62 5.73 -6.27
C ARG A 81 -7.40 6.75 -7.38
N THR A 82 -8.45 7.05 -8.14
CA THR A 82 -8.37 7.99 -9.26
C THR A 82 -8.06 9.40 -8.76
N LEU A 83 -8.70 9.82 -7.66
CA LEU A 83 -8.41 11.11 -7.03
C LEU A 83 -6.95 11.19 -6.56
N PHE A 84 -6.45 10.14 -5.90
CA PHE A 84 -5.09 10.08 -5.42
C PHE A 84 -4.05 10.12 -6.55
N ILE A 85 -4.21 9.28 -7.58
CA ILE A 85 -3.30 9.25 -8.75
C ILE A 85 -3.30 10.59 -9.49
N ASN A 86 -4.44 11.28 -9.55
CA ASN A 86 -4.54 12.57 -10.24
C ASN A 86 -4.13 13.77 -9.36
N GLY A 87 -3.48 13.54 -8.21
CA GLY A 87 -2.95 14.61 -7.36
C GLY A 87 -4.02 15.44 -6.65
N ASN A 88 -5.23 14.90 -6.44
CA ASN A 88 -6.27 15.61 -5.69
C ASN A 88 -5.80 15.85 -4.25
N GLN A 89 -5.72 17.11 -3.84
CA GLN A 89 -5.12 17.51 -2.57
C GLN A 89 -5.78 16.86 -1.33
N ALA A 90 -7.09 16.64 -1.36
CA ALA A 90 -7.77 15.99 -0.23
C ALA A 90 -7.44 14.49 -0.16
N ALA A 91 -7.29 13.82 -1.31
CA ALA A 91 -6.87 12.42 -1.36
C ALA A 91 -5.40 12.26 -0.96
N ILE A 92 -4.51 13.15 -1.42
CA ILE A 92 -3.10 13.18 -1.01
C ILE A 92 -2.99 13.31 0.52
N LYS A 93 -3.71 14.27 1.12
CA LYS A 93 -3.73 14.45 2.59
C LYS A 93 -4.23 13.21 3.34
N ARG A 94 -5.23 12.50 2.83
CA ARG A 94 -5.66 11.23 3.43
C ARG A 94 -4.59 10.15 3.31
N GLY A 95 -3.86 10.11 2.20
CA GLY A 95 -2.73 9.21 2.02
C GLY A 95 -1.57 9.48 2.97
N GLU A 96 -1.23 10.75 3.16
CA GLU A 96 -0.23 11.21 4.14
C GLU A 96 -0.64 10.83 5.56
N ALA A 97 -1.88 11.17 5.96
CA ALA A 97 -2.41 10.81 7.27
C ALA A 97 -2.43 9.29 7.52
N HIS A 98 -2.76 8.50 6.49
CA HIS A 98 -2.71 7.04 6.58
C HIS A 98 -1.28 6.53 6.80
N LYS A 99 -0.30 7.08 6.07
CA LYS A 99 1.11 6.70 6.22
C LYS A 99 1.61 7.02 7.63
N GLU A 100 1.32 8.22 8.13
CA GLU A 100 1.67 8.64 9.49
C GLU A 100 1.03 7.74 10.54
N TYR A 101 -0.25 7.40 10.37
CA TYR A 101 -0.95 6.49 11.27
C TYR A 101 -0.31 5.10 11.34
N VAL A 102 0.06 4.52 10.18
CA VAL A 102 0.74 3.22 10.13
C VAL A 102 2.11 3.29 10.79
N ASP A 103 2.87 4.36 10.54
CA ASP A 103 4.19 4.57 11.17
C ASP A 103 4.07 4.74 12.70
N LEU A 104 3.03 5.43 13.17
CA LEU A 104 2.73 5.57 14.59
C LEU A 104 2.41 4.22 15.24
N ILE A 105 1.60 3.37 14.60
CA ILE A 105 1.32 2.01 15.12
C ILE A 105 2.61 1.20 15.25
N ILE A 106 3.45 1.20 14.21
CA ILE A 106 4.72 0.47 14.23
C ILE A 106 5.62 0.98 15.35
N GLN A 107 5.69 2.30 15.54
CA GLN A 107 6.50 2.90 16.59
C GLN A 107 5.95 2.57 17.99
N ASN A 108 4.64 2.67 18.19
CA ASN A 108 4.00 2.33 19.46
C ASN A 108 4.23 0.86 19.85
N ILE A 109 4.13 -0.08 18.89
CA ILE A 109 4.45 -1.49 19.14
C ILE A 109 5.90 -1.66 19.63
N LYS A 110 6.85 -0.93 19.03
CA LYS A 110 8.26 -0.98 19.46
C LYS A 110 8.45 -0.41 20.86
N GLU A 111 7.79 0.70 21.18
CA GLU A 111 7.87 1.33 22.50
C GLU A 111 7.32 0.39 23.58
N LEU A 112 6.11 -0.15 23.36
CA LEU A 112 5.49 -1.10 24.29
C LEU A 112 6.38 -2.34 24.53
N TYR A 113 7.02 -2.87 23.49
CA TYR A 113 7.86 -4.06 23.63
C TYR A 113 9.24 -3.76 24.23
N PHE A 114 9.97 -2.78 23.68
CA PHE A 114 11.39 -2.56 24.03
C PHE A 114 11.61 -1.60 25.19
N VAL A 115 10.63 -0.76 25.52
CA VAL A 115 10.73 0.24 26.61
C VAL A 115 9.87 -0.20 27.79
N GLU A 116 8.60 -0.50 27.54
CA GLU A 116 7.64 -0.89 28.59
C GLU A 116 7.72 -2.39 28.95
N ASN A 117 8.51 -3.18 28.21
CA ASN A 117 8.73 -4.62 28.43
C ASN A 117 7.46 -5.48 28.41
N LEU A 118 6.45 -5.08 27.63
CA LEU A 118 5.26 -5.90 27.42
C LEU A 118 5.53 -7.03 26.43
N ASP A 119 4.89 -8.18 26.62
CA ASP A 119 4.94 -9.29 25.67
C ASP A 119 3.96 -9.09 24.48
N ILE A 120 3.99 -10.02 23.52
CA ILE A 120 3.22 -9.91 22.28
C ILE A 120 1.71 -9.99 22.57
N GLU A 121 1.33 -10.83 23.52
CA GLU A 121 -0.04 -11.09 23.92
C GLU A 121 -0.62 -9.89 24.67
N GLU A 122 0.12 -9.30 25.60
CA GLU A 122 -0.23 -8.08 26.32
C GLU A 122 -0.42 -6.90 25.37
N ILE A 123 0.49 -6.71 24.40
CA ILE A 123 0.36 -5.67 23.38
C ILE A 123 -0.88 -5.90 22.54
N ALA A 124 -1.13 -7.14 22.09
CA ALA A 124 -2.31 -7.45 21.29
C ALA A 124 -3.60 -7.13 22.08
N GLU A 125 -3.65 -7.46 23.35
CA GLU A 125 -4.80 -7.17 24.22
C GLU A 125 -5.06 -5.67 24.37
N LEU A 126 -4.02 -4.84 24.52
CA LEU A 126 -4.17 -3.37 24.58
C LEU A 126 -4.86 -2.80 23.33
N TYR A 127 -4.48 -3.27 22.14
CA TYR A 127 -5.12 -2.83 20.89
C TYR A 127 -6.58 -3.32 20.79
N LEU A 128 -6.84 -4.55 21.22
CA LEU A 128 -8.16 -5.17 21.14
C LEU A 128 -9.15 -4.63 22.17
N GLN A 129 -8.70 -4.02 23.27
CA GLN A 129 -9.59 -3.37 24.26
C GLN A 129 -10.50 -2.31 23.65
N SER A 130 -10.06 -1.68 22.54
CA SER A 130 -10.84 -0.68 21.82
C SER A 130 -11.88 -1.26 20.85
N ILE A 131 -11.90 -2.58 20.65
CA ILE A 131 -12.75 -3.29 19.69
C ILE A 131 -13.88 -4.01 20.45
N PRO A 132 -15.16 -3.61 20.27
CA PRO A 132 -16.28 -4.15 21.05
C PRO A 132 -16.45 -5.67 20.92
N GLU A 133 -16.15 -6.21 19.74
CA GLU A 133 -16.28 -7.63 19.42
C GLU A 133 -15.11 -8.02 18.51
N TRP A 134 -14.10 -8.65 19.11
CA TRP A 134 -12.99 -9.24 18.37
C TRP A 134 -13.04 -10.77 18.43
N ASP A 135 -12.59 -11.43 17.37
CA ASP A 135 -12.50 -12.88 17.30
C ASP A 135 -11.05 -13.39 17.46
N ILE A 136 -10.91 -14.70 17.73
CA ILE A 136 -9.61 -15.35 17.91
C ILE A 136 -8.72 -15.17 16.68
N LYS A 137 -9.32 -15.10 15.48
CA LYS A 137 -8.56 -14.93 14.23
C LYS A 137 -7.93 -13.54 14.17
N GLN A 138 -8.67 -12.48 14.52
CA GLN A 138 -8.16 -11.11 14.58
C GLN A 138 -7.06 -10.97 15.62
N LYS A 139 -7.22 -11.58 16.81
CA LYS A 139 -6.15 -11.59 17.82
C LYS A 139 -4.89 -12.26 17.27
N ASN A 140 -5.02 -13.43 16.64
CA ASN A 140 -3.88 -14.15 16.05
C ASN A 140 -3.20 -13.35 14.92
N GLU A 141 -3.97 -12.69 14.06
CA GLU A 141 -3.44 -11.85 12.99
C GLU A 141 -2.67 -10.65 13.56
N LEU A 142 -3.21 -10.01 14.60
CA LEU A 142 -2.56 -8.90 15.29
C LEU A 142 -1.28 -9.33 16.02
N SER A 143 -1.32 -10.43 16.78
CA SER A 143 -0.13 -10.98 17.45
C SER A 143 0.96 -11.37 16.45
N SER A 144 0.59 -11.95 15.31
CA SER A 144 1.51 -12.25 14.21
C SER A 144 2.15 -10.98 13.64
N TYR A 145 1.37 -9.92 13.46
CA TYR A 145 1.87 -8.63 13.01
C TYR A 145 2.83 -7.98 14.02
N ILE A 146 2.47 -7.97 15.30
CA ILE A 146 3.32 -7.47 16.40
C ILE A 146 4.66 -8.22 16.41
N LYS A 147 4.62 -9.55 16.37
CA LYS A 147 5.82 -10.39 16.27
C LYS A 147 6.72 -9.98 15.10
N LYS A 148 6.13 -9.78 13.92
CA LYS A 148 6.85 -9.34 12.71
C LYS A 148 7.53 -7.97 12.90
N VAL A 149 6.88 -7.01 13.55
CA VAL A 149 7.46 -5.69 13.88
C VAL A 149 8.68 -5.83 14.79
N ILE A 150 8.58 -6.65 15.84
CA ILE A 150 9.66 -6.89 16.80
C ILE A 150 10.86 -7.55 16.10
N GLU A 151 10.63 -8.63 15.35
CA GLU A 151 11.68 -9.36 14.62
C GLU A 151 12.40 -8.47 13.60
N HIS A 152 11.67 -7.60 12.89
CA HIS A 152 12.25 -6.66 11.94
C HIS A 152 13.12 -5.60 12.64
N SER A 153 12.70 -5.14 13.82
CA SER A 153 13.41 -4.13 14.61
C SER A 153 14.71 -4.67 15.22
N SER A 154 14.71 -5.93 15.66
CA SER A 154 15.89 -6.58 16.23
C SER A 154 16.99 -6.87 15.21
N LYS A 155 16.64 -7.03 13.92
CA LYS A 155 17.60 -7.24 12.82
C LYS A 155 18.24 -5.95 12.29
N SER A 156 17.70 -4.79 12.69
CA SER A 156 18.15 -3.48 12.23
C SER A 156 19.12 -2.79 13.21
N LYS A 157 19.48 -3.47 14.32
CA LYS A 157 20.55 -3.10 15.25
C LYS A 157 21.86 -3.73 14.81
#